data_AF-A0A1A8ZJ08-F1
#
_entry.id   AF-A0A1A8ZJ08-F1
#
_cell.length_a   1.000
_cell.length_b   1.000
_cell.length_c   1.000
_cell.angle_alpha   90.00
_cell.angle_beta   90.00
_cell.angle_gamma   90.00
#
_symmetry.space_group_name_H-M   'P 1'
#
loop_
_entity.id
_entity.type
_entity.pdbx_description
1 polymer ?
#
loop_
_entity_poly.entity_id
_entity_poly.type
_entity_poly.pdbx_seq_one_letter_code
_entity_poly.pdbx_strand_id
1 'polypeptide(L)'
;MAAAQPHPPAWLAFDTGPQADPTGVVLAGTAARTRAGLFDALATALALPDWFGRNWDALADVLADRLDAGPLVLIVSDAAELLADEPPAQLGTFLDVLGGVAAGGHEPLRLVLRERAQRLPAVRRRIASALAGVAVPPGSPAAPPAGPDGRDAGPPRP
;
A
#
# COMPACT_ATOMS: atom_id res chain seq x y z
N MET A 1 -24.52 -10.88 -23.40
CA MET A 1 -24.50 -11.19 -21.95
C MET A 1 -23.40 -10.34 -21.33
N ALA A 2 -23.75 -9.31 -20.56
CA ALA A 2 -22.79 -8.42 -19.94
C ALA A 2 -21.97 -9.22 -18.92
N ALA A 3 -20.68 -9.41 -19.16
CA ALA A 3 -19.78 -9.96 -18.16
C ALA A 3 -19.90 -9.08 -16.92
N ALA A 4 -20.32 -9.65 -15.79
CA ALA A 4 -20.34 -8.97 -14.51
C ALA A 4 -18.90 -8.48 -14.27
N GLN A 5 -18.69 -7.18 -14.43
CA GLN A 5 -17.40 -6.59 -14.16
C GLN A 5 -17.12 -6.87 -12.68
N PRO A 6 -15.95 -7.44 -12.30
CA PRO A 6 -15.60 -7.56 -10.91
C PRO A 6 -15.61 -6.15 -10.33
N HIS A 7 -16.63 -5.85 -9.53
CA HIS A 7 -16.76 -4.54 -8.91
C HIS A 7 -15.67 -4.49 -7.84
N PRO A 8 -14.80 -3.46 -7.86
CA PRO A 8 -13.88 -3.28 -6.76
C PRO A 8 -14.67 -3.15 -5.45
N PRO A 9 -14.08 -3.53 -4.32
CA PRO A 9 -14.74 -3.37 -3.03
C PRO A 9 -15.11 -1.89 -2.81
N ALA A 10 -16.16 -1.62 -2.05
CA ALA A 10 -16.75 -0.28 -1.91
C ALA A 10 -15.79 0.79 -1.35
N TRP A 11 -14.75 0.35 -0.64
CA TRP A 11 -13.67 1.17 -0.11
C TRP A 11 -12.61 1.54 -1.16
N LEU A 12 -12.57 0.89 -2.32
CA LEU A 12 -11.59 1.12 -3.38
C LEU A 12 -12.23 1.77 -4.61
N ALA A 13 -11.72 2.94 -5.00
CA ALA A 13 -12.11 3.63 -6.22
C ALA A 13 -10.90 3.96 -7.10
N PHE A 14 -11.15 4.09 -8.39
CA PHE A 14 -10.16 4.54 -9.38
C PHE A 14 -10.62 5.88 -9.95
N ASP A 15 -9.72 6.85 -10.01
CA ASP A 15 -10.01 8.17 -10.54
C ASP A 15 -9.05 8.54 -11.67
N THR A 16 -9.59 9.05 -12.77
CA THR A 16 -8.82 9.61 -13.90
C THR A 16 -9.13 11.09 -14.11
N GLY A 17 -9.94 11.69 -13.24
CA GLY A 17 -10.39 13.05 -13.38
C GLY A 17 -9.25 14.07 -13.28
N PRO A 18 -9.40 15.26 -13.90
CA PRO A 18 -8.55 16.40 -13.60
C PRO A 18 -8.67 16.68 -12.10
N GLN A 19 -7.56 17.08 -11.47
CA GLN A 19 -7.36 17.23 -10.03
C GLN A 19 -8.46 18.09 -9.37
N ALA A 20 -9.63 17.48 -9.12
CA ALA A 20 -10.67 18.06 -8.29
C ALA A 20 -10.11 18.14 -6.87
N ASP A 21 -10.48 19.21 -6.17
CA ASP A 21 -10.06 19.47 -4.81
C ASP A 21 -10.30 18.22 -3.96
N PRO A 22 -9.23 17.50 -3.60
CA PRO A 22 -9.37 16.22 -2.95
C PRO A 22 -9.91 16.46 -1.54
N THR A 23 -11.18 16.13 -1.31
CA THR A 23 -11.71 16.08 0.06
C THR A 23 -11.15 14.83 0.73
N GLY A 24 -9.91 14.92 1.22
CA GLY A 24 -9.17 13.79 1.77
C GLY A 24 -7.67 14.03 1.88
N VAL A 25 -6.98 13.00 2.35
CA VAL A 25 -5.53 12.99 2.53
C VAL A 25 -4.88 12.55 1.23
N VAL A 26 -4.04 13.40 0.64
CA VAL A 26 -3.35 13.10 -0.62
C VAL A 26 -1.95 12.56 -0.34
N LEU A 27 -1.62 11.46 -1.00
CA LEU A 27 -0.32 10.81 -0.94
C LEU A 27 0.26 10.67 -2.35
N ALA A 28 1.48 11.14 -2.54
CA ALA A 28 2.18 10.98 -3.82
C ALA A 28 2.72 9.56 -3.95
N GLY A 29 2.26 8.82 -4.96
CA GLY A 29 2.77 7.48 -5.28
C GLY A 29 4.27 7.47 -5.54
N THR A 30 4.82 8.56 -6.08
CA THR A 30 6.27 8.77 -6.26
C THR A 30 7.05 8.83 -4.94
N ALA A 31 6.45 9.30 -3.85
CA ALA A 31 7.04 9.28 -2.51
C ALA A 31 6.88 7.92 -1.82
N ALA A 32 5.91 7.11 -2.29
CA ALA A 32 5.55 5.82 -1.73
C ALA A 32 5.95 4.63 -2.63
N ARG A 33 7.06 4.77 -3.36
CA ARG A 33 7.58 3.71 -4.24
C ARG A 33 8.15 2.51 -3.48
N THR A 34 8.56 2.71 -2.23
CA THR A 34 9.06 1.68 -1.33
C THR A 34 8.18 1.57 -0.09
N ARG A 35 8.27 0.45 0.65
CA ARG A 35 7.51 0.28 1.89
C ARG A 35 7.84 1.37 2.92
N ALA A 36 9.12 1.69 3.06
CA ALA A 36 9.57 2.75 3.97
C ALA A 36 9.03 4.13 3.54
N GLY A 37 9.10 4.44 2.23
CA GLY A 37 8.56 5.69 1.70
C GLY A 37 7.06 5.82 1.86
N LEU A 38 6.31 4.72 1.70
CA LEU A 38 4.87 4.68 1.95
C LEU A 38 4.55 5.03 3.41
N PHE A 39 5.22 4.39 4.37
CA PHE A 39 5.00 4.65 5.79
C PHE A 39 5.35 6.09 6.18
N ASP A 40 6.41 6.64 5.64
CA ASP A 40 6.83 8.02 5.92
C ASP A 40 5.88 9.05 5.30
N ALA A 41 5.43 8.79 4.07
CA ALA A 41 4.43 9.61 3.40
C ALA A 41 3.09 9.58 4.13
N LEU A 42 2.66 8.40 4.63
CA LEU A 42 1.45 8.26 5.44
C LEU A 42 1.58 8.98 6.78
N ALA A 43 2.71 8.80 7.47
CA ALA A 43 2.98 9.47 8.74
C ALA A 43 2.90 10.99 8.60
N THR A 44 3.50 11.53 7.54
CA THR A 44 3.46 12.96 7.23
C THR A 44 2.04 13.42 6.88
N ALA A 45 1.36 12.71 5.97
CA ALA A 45 0.08 13.14 5.44
C ALA A 45 -1.07 13.04 6.46
N LEU A 46 -1.02 12.06 7.37
CA LEU A 46 -1.99 11.86 8.45
C LEU A 46 -1.55 12.54 9.77
N ALA A 47 -0.40 13.20 9.79
CA ALA A 47 0.22 13.74 11.01
C ALA A 47 0.28 12.69 12.14
N LEU A 48 0.74 11.48 11.80
CA LEU A 48 0.86 10.39 12.77
C LEU A 48 1.93 10.69 13.82
N PRO A 49 1.82 10.10 15.02
CA PRO A 49 2.80 10.30 16.07
C PRO A 49 4.20 9.78 15.69
N ASP A 50 5.24 10.40 16.26
CA ASP A 50 6.64 10.00 16.02
C ASP A 50 6.97 8.56 16.45
N TRP A 51 6.17 7.97 17.35
CA TRP A 51 6.30 6.59 17.77
C TRP A 51 5.72 5.57 16.78
N PHE A 52 5.14 6.02 15.67
CA PHE A 52 4.59 5.15 14.62
C PHE A 52 5.63 4.12 14.18
N GLY A 53 5.35 2.85 14.46
CA GLY A 53 6.29 1.74 14.33
C GLY A 53 6.66 1.35 12.89
N ARG A 54 6.19 2.09 11.87
CA ARG A 54 6.48 1.89 10.44
C ARG A 54 6.38 0.41 10.01
N ASN A 55 5.30 -0.24 10.44
CA ASN A 55 4.98 -1.63 10.11
C ASN A 55 3.49 -1.74 9.77
N TRP A 56 3.08 -2.89 9.20
CA TRP A 56 1.73 -3.09 8.70
C TRP A 56 0.68 -3.14 9.82
N ASP A 57 0.98 -3.80 10.94
CA ASP A 57 0.07 -3.87 12.09
C ASP A 57 -0.12 -2.49 12.73
N ALA A 58 0.98 -1.76 12.94
CA ALA A 58 0.92 -0.38 13.44
C ALA A 58 0.14 0.53 12.49
N LEU A 59 0.20 0.30 11.17
CA LEU A 59 -0.62 1.03 10.21
C LEU A 59 -2.10 0.68 10.37
N ALA A 60 -2.43 -0.59 10.59
CA ALA A 60 -3.80 -1.02 10.82
C ALA A 60 -4.38 -0.34 12.08
N ASP A 61 -3.63 -0.36 13.17
CA ASP A 61 -4.02 0.21 14.46
C ASP A 61 -4.26 1.72 14.36
N VAL A 62 -3.31 2.49 13.82
CA VAL A 62 -3.47 3.96 13.71
C VAL A 62 -4.59 4.36 12.76
N LEU A 63 -4.86 3.55 11.72
CA LEU A 63 -5.98 3.81 10.81
C LEU A 63 -7.32 3.46 11.47
N ALA A 64 -7.40 2.39 12.25
CA ALA A 64 -8.59 2.04 13.01
C ALA A 64 -8.94 3.15 14.02
N ASP A 65 -7.96 3.58 14.83
CA ASP A 65 -8.12 4.70 15.76
C ASP A 65 -8.55 5.99 15.03
N ARG A 66 -7.99 6.24 13.85
CA ARG A 66 -8.35 7.42 13.05
C ARG A 66 -9.78 7.32 12.51
N LEU A 67 -10.25 6.15 12.11
CA LEU A 67 -11.62 5.94 11.66
C LEU A 67 -12.62 6.11 12.80
N ASP A 68 -12.28 5.70 14.02
CA ASP A 68 -13.14 5.96 15.18
C ASP A 68 -13.33 7.47 15.44
N ALA A 69 -12.36 8.29 15.03
CA ALA A 69 -12.48 9.75 15.08
C ALA A 69 -13.24 10.37 13.88
N GLY A 70 -13.48 9.63 12.80
CA GLY A 70 -14.23 10.10 11.63
C GLY A 70 -13.80 9.47 10.30
N PRO A 71 -14.58 9.68 9.22
CA PRO A 71 -14.33 9.07 7.92
C PRO A 71 -12.98 9.49 7.34
N LEU A 72 -12.33 8.57 6.63
CA LEU A 72 -11.03 8.79 6.00
C LEU A 72 -11.08 8.52 4.51
N VAL A 73 -10.71 9.53 3.72
CA VAL A 73 -10.49 9.39 2.27
C VAL A 73 -9.00 9.54 1.99
N LEU A 74 -8.34 8.46 1.57
CA LEU A 74 -6.93 8.45 1.18
C LEU A 74 -6.83 8.44 -0.35
N ILE A 75 -6.11 9.40 -0.92
CA ILE A 75 -6.01 9.61 -2.36
C ILE A 75 -4.56 9.44 -2.77
N VAL A 76 -4.25 8.40 -3.54
CA VAL A 76 -2.89 8.15 -4.04
C VAL A 76 -2.78 8.70 -5.47
N SER A 77 -2.00 9.75 -5.67
CA SER A 77 -1.66 10.26 -7.00
C SER A 77 -0.51 9.48 -7.63
N ASP A 78 -0.46 9.41 -8.96
CA ASP A 78 0.51 8.60 -9.70
C ASP A 78 0.55 7.15 -9.17
N ALA A 79 -0.65 6.56 -9.03
CA ALA A 79 -0.83 5.24 -8.41
C ALA A 79 -0.03 4.11 -9.10
N ALA A 80 0.42 4.30 -10.34
CA ALA A 80 1.37 3.37 -10.97
C ALA A 80 2.69 3.23 -10.19
N GLU A 81 3.13 4.28 -9.50
CA GLU A 81 4.39 4.36 -8.77
C GLU A 81 4.27 3.79 -7.33
N LEU A 82 3.05 3.62 -6.82
CA LEU A 82 2.82 3.09 -5.46
C LEU A 82 3.46 1.71 -5.31
N LEU A 83 4.40 1.57 -4.37
CA LEU A 83 5.17 0.35 -4.10
C LEU A 83 5.80 -0.24 -5.38
N ALA A 84 6.13 0.58 -6.38
CA ALA A 84 6.65 0.11 -7.67
C ALA A 84 8.03 -0.55 -7.54
N ASP A 85 8.81 -0.18 -6.52
CA ASP A 85 10.14 -0.74 -6.26
C ASP A 85 10.10 -1.94 -5.28
N GLU A 86 8.90 -2.38 -4.88
CA GLU A 86 8.69 -3.47 -3.93
C GLU A 86 8.06 -4.71 -4.60
N PRO A 87 8.21 -5.91 -4.00
CA PRO A 87 7.53 -7.09 -4.47
C PRO A 87 6.00 -6.88 -4.54
N PRO A 88 5.30 -7.43 -5.56
CA PRO A 88 3.84 -7.30 -5.70
C PRO A 88 3.05 -7.73 -4.46
N ALA A 89 3.59 -8.65 -3.67
CA ALA A 89 3.00 -9.09 -2.41
C ALA A 89 2.84 -7.95 -1.39
N GLN A 90 3.77 -6.98 -1.34
CA GLN A 90 3.69 -5.84 -0.41
C GLN A 90 2.46 -4.96 -0.72
N LEU A 91 2.15 -4.78 -2.01
CA LEU A 91 0.92 -4.08 -2.42
C LEU A 91 -0.33 -4.87 -2.01
N GLY A 92 -0.30 -6.20 -2.11
CA GLY A 92 -1.35 -7.07 -1.60
C GLY A 92 -1.57 -6.87 -0.10
N THR A 93 -0.51 -6.94 0.70
CA THR A 93 -0.55 -6.71 2.16
C THR A 93 -1.10 -5.33 2.51
N PHE A 94 -0.66 -4.27 1.81
CA PHE A 94 -1.19 -2.93 2.04
C PHE A 94 -2.71 -2.85 1.79
N LEU A 95 -3.18 -3.43 0.69
CA LEU A 95 -4.61 -3.45 0.36
C LEU A 95 -5.42 -4.32 1.32
N ASP A 96 -4.84 -5.42 1.82
CA ASP A 96 -5.46 -6.28 2.82
C ASP A 96 -5.64 -5.56 4.15
N VAL A 97 -4.59 -4.87 4.63
CA VAL A 97 -4.65 -4.03 5.84
C VAL A 97 -5.76 -2.97 5.71
N LEU A 98 -5.78 -2.23 4.60
CA LEU A 98 -6.83 -1.24 4.36
C LEU A 98 -8.23 -1.86 4.29
N GLY A 99 -8.35 -3.02 3.66
CA GLY A 99 -9.61 -3.75 3.57
C GLY A 99 -10.11 -4.26 4.92
N GLY A 100 -9.20 -4.78 5.75
CA GLY A 100 -9.50 -5.23 7.12
C GLY A 100 -9.96 -4.08 8.00
N VAL A 101 -9.24 -2.96 7.97
CA VAL A 101 -9.62 -1.75 8.72
C VAL A 101 -10.95 -1.18 8.20
N ALA A 102 -11.16 -1.11 6.88
CA ALA A 102 -12.41 -0.64 6.30
C ALA A 102 -13.62 -1.54 6.63
N ALA A 103 -13.39 -2.83 6.86
CA ALA A 103 -14.44 -3.78 7.23
C ALA A 103 -14.75 -3.77 8.74
N GLY A 104 -13.74 -3.48 9.57
CA GLY A 104 -13.87 -3.45 11.03
C GLY A 104 -14.23 -2.08 11.61
N GLY A 105 -13.94 -0.99 10.90
CA GLY A 105 -14.19 0.38 11.37
C GLY A 105 -15.66 0.77 11.38
N HIS A 106 -16.03 1.65 12.31
CA HIS A 106 -17.37 2.25 12.38
C HIS A 106 -17.61 3.28 11.26
N GLU A 107 -16.56 4.00 10.87
CA GLU A 107 -16.60 5.01 9.81
C GLU A 107 -15.99 4.49 8.51
N PRO A 108 -16.44 5.00 7.35
CA PRO A 108 -15.97 4.51 6.06
C PRO A 108 -14.54 4.98 5.78
N LEU A 109 -13.70 4.02 5.40
CA LEU A 109 -12.43 4.26 4.73
C LEU A 109 -12.62 4.18 3.21
N ARG A 110 -12.07 5.17 2.49
CA ARG A 110 -12.06 5.17 1.03
C ARG A 110 -10.66 5.43 0.49
N LEU A 111 -10.10 4.45 -0.21
CA LEU A 111 -8.89 4.57 -1.01
C LEU A 111 -9.25 4.94 -2.45
N VAL A 112 -8.72 6.05 -2.94
CA VAL A 112 -8.85 6.49 -4.33
C VAL A 112 -7.48 6.42 -4.99
N LEU A 113 -7.34 5.54 -5.98
CA LEU A 113 -6.14 5.46 -6.80
C LEU A 113 -6.31 6.35 -8.02
N ARG A 114 -5.60 7.48 -8.02
CA ARG A 114 -5.61 8.47 -9.10
C ARG A 114 -4.46 8.20 -10.08
N GLU A 115 -4.81 8.01 -11.34
CA GLU A 115 -3.84 7.78 -12.40
C GLU A 115 -4.36 8.32 -13.74
N ARG A 116 -3.43 8.65 -14.65
CA ARG A 116 -3.75 9.00 -16.03
C ARG A 116 -4.54 7.89 -16.69
N ALA A 117 -5.57 8.25 -17.48
CA ALA A 117 -6.45 7.30 -18.15
C ALA A 117 -5.71 6.22 -18.96
N GLN A 118 -4.55 6.56 -19.53
CA GLN A 118 -3.71 5.65 -20.32
C GLN A 118 -3.03 4.56 -19.45
N ARG A 119 -2.64 4.89 -18.22
CA ARG A 119 -1.97 3.97 -17.28
C ARG A 119 -2.94 3.25 -16.36
N LEU A 120 -4.16 3.75 -16.21
CA LEU A 120 -5.17 3.16 -15.34
C LEU A 120 -5.44 1.66 -15.58
N PRO A 121 -5.54 1.14 -16.83
CA PRO A 121 -5.75 -0.29 -17.05
C PRO A 121 -4.62 -1.16 -16.49
N ALA A 122 -3.37 -0.67 -16.51
CA ALA A 122 -2.24 -1.36 -15.93
C ALA A 122 -2.34 -1.38 -14.39
N VAL A 123 -2.67 -0.24 -13.78
CA VAL A 123 -2.89 -0.12 -12.34
C VAL A 123 -4.02 -1.04 -11.89
N ARG A 124 -5.18 -1.02 -12.57
CA ARG A 124 -6.32 -1.89 -12.24
C ARG A 124 -5.95 -3.37 -12.27
N ARG A 125 -5.19 -3.82 -13.27
CA ARG A 125 -4.72 -5.21 -13.34
C ARG A 125 -3.78 -5.56 -12.19
N ARG A 126 -2.85 -4.65 -11.86
CA ARG A 126 -1.91 -4.83 -10.75
C ARG A 126 -2.64 -4.95 -9.41
N ILE A 127 -3.62 -4.07 -9.16
CA ILE A 127 -4.45 -4.07 -7.95
C ILE A 127 -5.33 -5.32 -7.87
N ALA A 128 -5.98 -5.70 -8.98
CA ALA A 128 -6.78 -6.92 -9.03
C ALA A 128 -5.92 -8.17 -8.77
N SER A 129 -4.71 -8.24 -9.33
CA SER A 129 -3.76 -9.33 -9.08
C SER A 129 -3.29 -9.35 -7.62
N ALA A 130 -3.06 -8.19 -7.02
CA ALA A 130 -2.64 -8.08 -5.63
C ALA A 130 -3.75 -8.55 -4.68
N LEU A 131 -4.99 -8.11 -4.90
CA LEU A 131 -6.17 -8.56 -4.15
C LEU A 131 -6.42 -10.07 -4.31
N ALA A 132 -6.23 -10.62 -5.50
CA ALA A 132 -6.38 -12.06 -5.74
C ALA A 132 -5.26 -12.89 -5.08
N GLY A 133 -4.04 -12.35 -4.98
CA GLY A 133 -2.88 -13.03 -4.38
C GLY A 133 -2.93 -13.12 -2.85
N VAL A 134 -3.73 -12.28 -2.19
CA VAL A 134 -3.88 -12.23 -0.72
C VAL A 134 -4.67 -13.43 -0.16
N ALA A 135 -5.32 -14.24 -1.01
CA ALA A 135 -5.98 -15.47 -0.58
C ALA A 135 -5.02 -16.52 0.03
N VAL A 136 -3.71 -16.29 0.00
CA VAL A 136 -2.72 -16.96 0.86
C VAL A 136 -2.28 -15.95 1.94
N PRO A 137 -2.53 -16.21 3.23
CA PRO A 137 -2.05 -15.32 4.28
C PRO A 137 -0.52 -15.22 4.18
N PRO A 138 0.07 -14.01 4.26
CA PRO A 138 1.52 -13.89 4.32
C PRO A 138 1.98 -14.40 5.69
N GLY A 139 2.25 -15.70 5.78
CA GLY A 139 3.20 -16.20 6.76
C GLY A 139 4.52 -15.49 6.50
N SER A 140 4.94 -14.65 7.43
CA SER A 140 6.20 -13.90 7.42
C SER A 140 7.34 -14.70 6.80
N PRO A 141 7.92 -14.29 5.66
CA PRO A 141 9.29 -14.69 5.38
C PRO A 141 10.19 -13.78 6.21
N ALA A 142 10.79 -14.37 7.24
CA ALA A 142 11.97 -13.83 7.90
C ALA A 142 12.97 -13.33 6.83
N ALA A 143 13.59 -12.20 7.12
CA ALA A 143 14.58 -11.54 6.29
C ALA A 143 15.58 -12.54 5.65
N PRO A 144 15.97 -12.36 4.38
CA PRO A 144 17.06 -13.13 3.81
C PRO A 144 18.36 -12.81 4.58
N PRO A 145 19.23 -13.79 4.89
CA PRO A 145 20.58 -13.46 5.31
C PRO A 145 21.25 -12.69 4.17
N ALA A 146 21.84 -11.55 4.52
CA ALA A 146 22.66 -10.76 3.62
C ALA A 146 23.67 -11.68 2.91
N GLY A 147 23.81 -11.47 1.60
CA GLY A 147 24.67 -12.26 0.72
C GLY A 147 26.16 -12.22 1.06
N PRO A 148 26.97 -12.97 0.29
CA PRO A 148 28.29 -13.44 0.71
C PRO A 148 29.33 -12.33 0.58
N ASP A 149 29.96 -11.94 1.70
CA ASP A 149 31.19 -11.17 1.67
C ASP A 149 32.36 -12.15 1.51
N GLY A 150 32.98 -12.07 0.33
CA GLY A 150 34.19 -12.82 0.01
C GLY A 150 35.46 -12.04 0.39
N ARG A 151 36.55 -12.82 0.52
CA ARG A 151 37.96 -12.46 0.76
C ARG A 151 38.29 -12.41 2.27
N ASP A 152 39.34 -13.04 2.77
CA ASP A 152 40.71 -13.00 2.25
C ASP A 152 41.57 -14.21 2.73
N ALA A 153 42.74 -14.33 2.13
CA ALA A 153 43.66 -15.46 2.09
C ALA A 153 44.42 -15.78 3.40
N GLY A 154 44.86 -17.03 3.52
CA GLY A 154 45.95 -17.44 4.40
C GLY A 154 46.74 -18.60 3.76
N PRO A 155 48.07 -18.51 3.59
CA PRO A 155 48.86 -19.50 2.86
C PRO A 155 49.13 -20.78 3.70
N PRO A 156 49.58 -21.88 3.06
CA PRO A 156 49.74 -23.18 3.71
C PRO A 156 50.98 -23.22 4.61
N ARG A 157 50.94 -24.06 5.64
CA ARG A 157 52.08 -24.38 6.51
C ARG A 157 52.40 -25.89 6.47
N PRO A 158 53.68 -26.24 6.69
CA PRO A 158 54.42 -27.24 5.93
C PRO A 158 54.11 -28.70 6.27
#